data_AF-A0A9X7DIP4-F1
#
_entry.id   AF-A0A9X7DIP4-F1
#
_cell.length_a   1.000
_cell.length_b   1.000
_cell.length_c   1.000
_cell.angle_alpha   90.00
_cell.angle_beta   90.00
_cell.angle_gamma   90.00
#
_symmetry.space_group_name_H-M   'P 1'
#
loop_
_entity.id
_entity.type
_entity.pdbx_description
1 polymer ?
#
loop_
_entity_poly.entity_id
_entity_poly.type
_entity_poly.pdbx_seq_one_letter_code
_entity_poly.pdbx_strand_id
1 'polypeptide(L)'
;MRKMTLKLTIENKEYILEEDQRYIFEFKSGYELNDSENPYCKCLVMDLSLALIDDDGSTRFFVLDEESGEDYLIAQEELLSIINI
;
A
#
# COMPACT_ATOMS: atom_id res chain seq x y z
N MET A 1 8.99 1.09 20.34
CA MET A 1 9.56 0.98 18.98
C MET A 1 9.30 2.29 18.26
N ARG A 2 10.23 2.75 17.41
CA ARG A 2 10.05 3.99 16.64
C ARG A 2 9.21 3.63 15.42
N LYS A 3 8.03 4.22 15.27
CA LYS A 3 7.18 4.00 14.08
C LYS A 3 7.97 4.34 12.82
N MET A 4 7.99 3.44 11.85
CA MET A 4 8.62 3.68 10.56
C MET A 4 7.69 4.44 9.62
N THR A 5 8.30 5.17 8.70
CA THR A 5 7.59 5.89 7.63
C THR A 5 8.20 5.51 6.29
N LEU A 6 7.36 5.31 5.28
CA LEU A 6 7.77 5.01 3.92
C LEU A 6 7.33 6.13 2.99
N LYS A 7 8.28 6.69 2.25
CA LYS A 7 7.99 7.70 1.23
C LYS A 7 7.79 7.01 -0.11
N LEU A 8 6.64 7.23 -0.73
CA LEU A 8 6.28 6.70 -2.03
C LEU A 8 6.06 7.84 -3.03
N THR A 9 6.32 7.57 -4.30
CA THR A 9 6.01 8.50 -5.40
C THR A 9 5.13 7.80 -6.41
N ILE A 10 3.86 8.20 -6.50
CA ILE A 10 2.86 7.61 -7.39
C ILE A 10 2.32 8.71 -8.30
N GLU A 11 2.38 8.53 -9.62
CA GLU A 11 1.92 9.52 -10.62
C GLU A 11 2.50 10.93 -10.39
N ASN A 12 3.79 11.03 -10.07
CA ASN A 12 4.52 12.27 -9.71
C ASN A 12 4.03 12.97 -8.43
N LYS A 13 3.22 12.31 -7.61
CA LYS A 13 2.77 12.80 -6.31
C LYS A 13 3.43 11.99 -5.19
N GLU A 14 3.92 12.71 -4.18
CA GLU A 14 4.57 12.09 -3.02
C GLU A 14 3.54 11.74 -1.94
N TYR A 15 3.72 10.56 -1.35
CA TYR A 15 2.92 10.05 -0.24
C TYR A 15 3.85 9.59 0.88
N ILE A 16 3.41 9.75 2.13
CA ILE A 16 4.12 9.23 3.31
C ILE A 16 3.18 8.26 4.01
N LEU A 17 3.54 6.98 3.97
CA LEU A 17 2.89 5.96 4.75
C LEU A 17 3.54 5.88 6.12
N GLU A 18 2.71 5.66 7.13
CA GLU A 18 3.13 5.43 8.49
C GLU A 18 2.68 4.04 8.93
N GLU A 19 3.57 3.36 9.65
CA GLU A 19 3.28 2.08 10.27
C GLU A 19 2.11 2.19 11.27
N ASP A 20 1.27 1.16 11.33
CA ASP A 20 0.03 1.11 12.11
C ASP A 20 -1.00 2.20 11.76
N GLN A 21 -0.96 2.78 10.55
CA GLN A 21 -1.96 3.74 10.08
C GLN A 21 -2.88 3.16 9.01
N ARG A 22 -4.09 3.71 8.94
CA ARG A 22 -5.12 3.29 8.01
C ARG A 22 -5.15 4.18 6.79
N TYR A 23 -5.33 3.55 5.65
CA TYR A 23 -5.41 4.24 4.38
C TYR A 23 -6.49 3.60 3.50
N ILE A 24 -6.91 4.37 2.51
CA ILE A 24 -7.60 3.83 1.34
C ILE A 24 -6.61 3.89 0.18
N PHE A 25 -6.32 2.73 -0.38
CA PHE A 25 -5.51 2.59 -1.58
C PHE A 25 -6.41 2.47 -2.79
N GLU A 26 -6.11 3.23 -3.82
CA GLU A 26 -6.73 3.10 -5.14
C GLU A 26 -5.73 2.40 -6.06
N PHE A 27 -6.13 1.28 -6.64
CA PHE A 27 -5.31 0.51 -7.58
C PHE A 27 -5.50 0.96 -9.03
N LYS A 28 -4.48 0.75 -9.85
CA LYS A 28 -4.57 0.90 -11.31
C LYS A 28 -5.46 -0.20 -11.88
N SER A 29 -6.02 0.04 -13.07
CA SER A 29 -6.84 -0.98 -13.75
C SER A 29 -6.07 -2.28 -13.99
N GLY A 30 -6.69 -3.41 -13.63
CA GLY A 30 -6.09 -4.74 -13.70
C GLY A 30 -5.29 -5.13 -12.45
N TYR A 31 -5.27 -4.26 -11.44
CA TYR A 31 -4.82 -4.56 -10.10
C TYR A 31 -6.00 -4.40 -9.15
N GLU A 32 -6.37 -5.46 -8.46
CA GLU A 32 -7.40 -5.45 -7.45
C GLU A 32 -7.10 -6.55 -6.42
N LEU A 33 -7.54 -6.35 -5.20
CA LEU A 33 -7.49 -7.39 -4.18
C LEU A 33 -8.77 -8.23 -4.27
N ASN A 34 -8.62 -9.54 -4.07
CA ASN A 34 -9.73 -10.51 -4.01
C ASN A 34 -10.66 -10.53 -5.21
N ASP A 35 -10.17 -10.22 -6.41
CA ASP A 35 -10.99 -10.13 -7.63
C ASP A 35 -12.26 -9.26 -7.44
N SER A 36 -12.20 -8.26 -6.55
CA SER A 36 -13.40 -7.57 -6.02
C SER A 36 -14.08 -6.62 -7.03
N GLU A 37 -13.52 -6.44 -8.22
CA GLU A 37 -13.81 -5.37 -9.21
C GLU A 37 -13.72 -3.93 -8.63
N ASN A 38 -13.49 -3.80 -7.32
CA ASN A 38 -13.38 -2.54 -6.60
C ASN A 38 -11.91 -2.12 -6.56
N PRO A 39 -11.54 -1.00 -7.18
CA PRO A 39 -10.15 -0.53 -7.17
C PRO A 39 -9.75 0.05 -5.82
N TYR A 40 -10.66 0.16 -4.84
CA TYR A 40 -10.38 0.72 -3.53
C TYR A 40 -10.23 -0.37 -2.47
N CYS A 41 -9.09 -0.39 -1.79
CA CYS A 41 -8.87 -1.20 -0.59
C CYS A 41 -8.69 -0.30 0.63
N LYS A 42 -9.50 -0.55 1.66
CA LYS A 42 -9.28 0.04 2.98
C LYS A 42 -8.34 -0.88 3.77
N CYS A 43 -7.17 -0.40 4.12
CA CYS A 43 -6.15 -1.25 4.72
C CYS A 43 -5.45 -0.60 5.91
N LEU A 44 -4.86 -1.45 6.75
CA LEU A 44 -3.91 -1.08 7.79
C LEU A 44 -2.50 -1.36 7.27
N VAL A 45 -1.63 -0.35 7.23
CA VAL A 45 -0.21 -0.53 6.94
C VAL A 45 0.45 -1.18 8.14
N MET A 46 1.01 -2.39 7.94
CA MET A 46 1.47 -3.23 9.04
C MET A 46 2.93 -3.00 9.40
N ASP A 47 3.86 -3.49 8.58
CA ASP A 47 5.30 -3.44 8.85
C ASP A 47 6.03 -2.83 7.65
N LEU A 48 6.49 -1.59 7.84
CA LEU A 48 7.28 -0.87 6.84
C LEU A 48 8.78 -1.14 6.96
N SER A 49 9.25 -1.78 8.02
CA SER A 49 10.66 -2.14 8.19
C SER A 49 11.12 -3.21 7.20
N LEU A 50 10.15 -4.00 6.71
CA LEU A 50 10.33 -5.00 5.66
C LEU A 50 10.05 -4.46 4.26
N ALA A 51 9.87 -3.15 4.08
CA ALA A 51 9.66 -2.59 2.76
C ALA A 51 10.85 -2.95 1.85
N LEU A 52 10.59 -3.76 0.84
CA LEU A 52 11.60 -4.25 -0.09
C LEU A 52 11.74 -3.23 -1.22
N ILE A 53 12.95 -2.73 -1.42
CA ILE A 53 13.32 -2.08 -2.67
C ILE A 53 13.98 -3.17 -3.50
N ASP A 54 13.26 -3.70 -4.48
CA ASP A 54 13.77 -4.74 -5.38
C ASP A 54 14.81 -4.18 -6.35
N ASP A 55 15.55 -5.07 -7.02
CA ASP A 55 16.62 -4.71 -7.98
C ASP A 55 16.10 -3.85 -9.16
N ASP A 56 14.80 -3.87 -9.43
CA ASP A 56 14.12 -3.04 -10.43
C ASP A 56 13.67 -1.66 -9.89
N GLY A 57 13.88 -1.39 -8.61
CA GLY A 57 13.47 -0.16 -7.92
C GLY A 57 12.01 -0.16 -7.48
N SER A 58 11.27 -1.27 -7.64
CA SER A 58 9.91 -1.39 -7.09
C SER A 58 9.96 -1.41 -5.57
N THR A 59 9.05 -0.66 -4.95
CA THR A 59 8.91 -0.62 -3.49
C THR A 59 7.69 -1.42 -3.11
N ARG A 60 7.88 -2.48 -2.32
CA ARG A 60 6.80 -3.37 -1.85
C ARG A 60 6.64 -3.28 -0.34
N PHE A 61 5.42 -3.36 0.15
CA PHE A 61 5.12 -3.26 1.58
C PHE A 61 3.85 -4.02 1.97
N PHE A 62 3.76 -4.41 3.24
CA PHE A 62 2.66 -5.22 3.75
C PHE A 62 1.51 -4.38 4.28
N VAL A 63 0.30 -4.80 3.93
CA VAL A 63 -0.94 -4.27 4.50
C VAL A 63 -1.90 -5.39 4.87
N LEU A 64 -2.75 -5.12 5.85
CA LEU A 64 -3.93 -5.92 6.16
C LEU A 64 -5.13 -5.28 5.48
N ASP A 65 -5.78 -5.99 4.56
CA ASP A 65 -7.07 -5.57 4.00
C ASP A 65 -8.16 -5.69 5.07
N GLU A 66 -8.84 -4.59 5.38
CA GLU A 66 -9.84 -4.58 6.45
C GLU A 66 -11.15 -5.27 6.03
N GLU A 67 -11.39 -5.47 4.72
CA GLU A 67 -12.60 -6.14 4.24
C GLU A 67 -12.48 -7.67 4.35
N SER A 68 -11.41 -8.25 3.82
CA SER A 68 -11.16 -9.70 3.88
C SER A 68 -10.49 -10.16 5.16
N GLY A 69 -9.74 -9.28 5.84
CA GLY A 69 -8.87 -9.65 6.95
C GLY A 69 -7.61 -10.42 6.52
N GLU A 70 -7.26 -10.36 5.23
CA GLU A 70 -6.07 -11.00 4.68
C GLU A 70 -4.90 -10.02 4.53
N ASP A 71 -3.68 -10.57 4.62
CA ASP A 71 -2.45 -9.82 4.45
C ASP A 71 -2.03 -9.81 2.97
N TYR A 72 -1.74 -8.62 2.44
CA TYR A 72 -1.23 -8.44 1.08
C TYR A 72 0.12 -7.77 1.08
N LEU A 73 0.97 -8.22 0.15
CA LEU A 73 2.17 -7.50 -0.26
C LEU A 73 1.82 -6.66 -1.47
N ILE A 74 1.80 -5.34 -1.30
CA ILE A 74 1.45 -4.38 -2.36
C ILE A 74 2.71 -3.76 -2.91
N ALA A 75 2.81 -3.69 -4.23
CA ALA A 75 3.86 -2.96 -4.91
C ALA A 75 3.40 -1.54 -5.28
N GLN A 76 4.29 -0.55 -5.12
CA GLN A 76 3.97 0.86 -5.39
C GLN A 76 3.41 1.07 -6.82
N GLU A 77 3.92 0.32 -7.79
CA GLU A 77 3.51 0.40 -9.19
C GLU A 77 2.07 -0.03 -9.46
N GLU A 78 1.45 -0.80 -8.56
CA GLU A 78 0.06 -1.25 -8.63
C GLU A 78 -0.92 -0.14 -8.23
N LEU A 79 -0.44 0.86 -7.49
CA LEU A 79 -1.24 1.93 -6.92
C LEU A 79 -1.38 3.13 -7.86
N LEU A 80 -2.58 3.70 -7.88
CA LEU A 80 -2.92 4.95 -8.54
C LEU A 80 -2.95 6.12 -7.56
N SER A 81 -3.50 5.93 -6.36
CA SER A 81 -3.56 6.97 -5.33
C SER A 81 -3.69 6.40 -3.92
N ILE A 82 -3.45 7.25 -2.91
CA ILE A 82 -3.52 6.90 -1.49
C ILE A 82 -4.24 8.02 -0.72
N ILE A 83 -5.17 7.65 0.17
CA ILE A 83 -5.93 8.55 1.04
C ILE A 83 -5.71 8.13 2.50
N ASN A 84 -5.38 9.08 3.38
CA ASN A 84 -5.26 8.85 4.82
C ASN A 84 -6.64 9.05 5.49
N ILE A 85 -7.03 8.17 6.42
CA ILE A 85 -8.36 8.16 7.06
C ILE A 85 -8.31 8.07 8.59
#